data_AF-A0A177F7I5-F1
#
_entry.id   AF-A0A177F7I5-F1
#
_cell.length_a   1.000
_cell.length_b   1.000
_cell.length_c   1.000
_cell.angle_alpha   90.00
_cell.angle_beta   90.00
_cell.angle_gamma   90.00
#
_symmetry.space_group_name_H-M   'P 1'
#
loop_
_entity.id
_entity.type
_entity.pdbx_description
1 polymer ?
#
loop_
_entity_poly.entity_id
_entity_poly.type
_entity_poly.pdbx_seq_one_letter_code
_entity_poly.pdbx_strand_id
1 'polypeptide(L)'
;MFSYYLFLVLFLSRASISSPLKHLDKRDLPGFVRQYGKSLSLYSLLESGEELTQSIPAPVAYLDSSEIYFPSSIADQVTHTHPEDGSGNDIAGAPASLTLDNLNSLNSFASSGTDVYLTSNEGIEALPSWFRGVEPDASGSTGSSVASLIVTVSKPNNILDAFYFYFYAYNQGNWVLGLPALEFGDHVGDWEHTMVRFVNGAPTAMWFSQHSSGEAFTYSAVQKYNNGNRPVVYVANGTHANYATPGTHDHTIPGLNLPAGPLEDHTDAGVFWDPLATAYAYSYDTATGVFAAYNARDPTAYLDFAGQWGDNQLPDSTPGQIDIFGERKYVAGPTGPRDKDLARSNVCPGTQSCSVSSILLP
;
A
#
# COMPACT_ATOMS: atom_id res chain seq x y z
N MET A 1 -55.89 8.91 -56.50
CA MET A 1 -55.67 8.92 -55.04
C MET A 1 -54.55 7.95 -54.74
N PHE A 2 -53.31 8.45 -54.65
CA PHE A 2 -52.13 7.65 -54.31
C PHE A 2 -51.90 7.75 -52.80
N SER A 3 -51.81 6.59 -52.14
CA SER A 3 -51.58 6.47 -50.71
C SER A 3 -50.08 6.26 -50.47
N TYR A 4 -49.43 7.18 -49.74
CA TYR A 4 -48.03 7.09 -49.35
C TYR A 4 -47.91 6.27 -48.05
N TYR A 5 -47.13 5.18 -48.09
CA TYR A 5 -46.67 4.46 -46.91
C TYR A 5 -45.44 5.17 -46.32
N LEU A 6 -45.55 5.62 -45.08
CA LEU A 6 -44.46 6.21 -44.30
C LEU A 6 -43.65 5.08 -43.63
N PHE A 7 -42.42 4.86 -44.08
CA PHE A 7 -41.46 3.98 -43.40
C PHE A 7 -40.87 4.71 -42.19
N LEU A 8 -41.15 4.21 -40.98
CA LEU A 8 -40.50 4.63 -39.75
C LEU A 8 -39.14 3.93 -39.64
N VAL A 9 -38.05 4.66 -39.87
CA VAL A 9 -36.68 4.19 -39.63
C VAL A 9 -36.38 4.35 -38.14
N LEU A 10 -36.31 3.22 -37.42
CA LEU A 10 -35.82 3.17 -36.04
C LEU A 10 -34.30 3.39 -36.03
N PHE A 11 -33.87 4.60 -35.67
CA PHE A 11 -32.50 4.86 -35.25
C PHE A 11 -32.29 4.25 -33.86
N LEU A 12 -31.55 3.14 -33.79
CA LEU A 12 -30.95 2.65 -32.55
C LEU A 12 -29.79 3.59 -32.17
N SER A 13 -30.09 4.64 -31.42
CA SER A 13 -29.06 5.37 -30.69
C SER A 13 -28.51 4.45 -29.60
N ARG A 14 -27.29 3.93 -29.81
CA ARG A 14 -26.47 3.36 -28.73
C ARG A 14 -26.08 4.49 -27.78
N ALA A 15 -26.97 4.82 -26.86
CA ALA A 15 -26.58 5.48 -25.63
C ALA A 15 -25.88 4.42 -24.76
N SER A 16 -24.55 4.34 -24.83
CA SER A 16 -23.78 3.75 -23.73
C SER A 16 -23.92 4.70 -22.55
N ILE A 17 -24.88 4.38 -21.68
CA ILE A 17 -24.92 4.92 -20.34
C ILE A 17 -23.81 4.17 -19.59
N SER A 18 -22.60 4.71 -19.58
CA SER A 18 -21.59 4.24 -18.63
C SER A 18 -22.11 4.60 -17.24
N SER A 19 -22.49 3.56 -16.51
CA SER A 19 -22.81 3.69 -15.09
C SER A 19 -21.52 4.04 -14.34
N PRO A 20 -21.54 4.94 -13.34
CA PRO A 20 -20.39 5.15 -12.48
C PRO A 20 -20.09 3.86 -11.69
N LEU A 21 -18.79 3.56 -11.53
CA LEU A 21 -18.17 2.43 -10.83
C LEU A 21 -19.03 1.78 -9.73
N LYS A 22 -19.24 0.45 -9.82
CA LYS A 22 -19.92 -0.32 -8.76
C LYS A 22 -19.19 -1.63 -8.43
N HIS A 23 -18.67 -1.64 -7.21
CA HIS A 23 -18.45 -2.73 -6.25
C HIS A 23 -17.38 -3.80 -6.53
N LEU A 24 -16.40 -3.81 -5.62
CA LEU A 24 -15.60 -4.97 -5.22
C LEU A 24 -16.51 -6.14 -4.80
N ASP A 25 -16.53 -7.23 -5.57
CA ASP A 25 -17.22 -8.47 -5.21
C ASP A 25 -16.21 -9.50 -4.65
N LYS A 26 -15.57 -9.14 -3.52
CA LYS A 26 -14.55 -9.93 -2.81
C LYS A 26 -15.19 -11.01 -1.92
N ARG A 27 -16.00 -11.91 -2.47
CA ARG A 27 -16.96 -12.77 -1.71
C ARG A 27 -16.38 -13.68 -0.62
N ASP A 28 -15.06 -13.80 -0.49
CA ASP A 28 -14.42 -14.80 0.37
C ASP A 28 -13.45 -14.26 1.47
N LEU A 29 -13.17 -12.94 1.54
CA LEU A 29 -12.44 -12.35 2.69
C LEU A 29 -13.19 -12.61 4.01
N PRO A 30 -12.60 -12.91 5.18
CA PRO A 30 -13.40 -13.07 6.39
C PRO A 30 -14.27 -11.82 6.68
N GLY A 31 -15.56 -12.01 6.98
CA GLY A 31 -16.54 -10.90 7.01
C GLY A 31 -16.13 -9.73 7.92
N PHE A 32 -15.45 -10.02 9.02
CA PHE A 32 -14.90 -9.04 9.96
C PHE A 32 -13.70 -8.24 9.41
N VAL A 33 -12.96 -8.77 8.43
CA VAL A 33 -11.92 -8.02 7.68
C VAL A 33 -12.56 -7.12 6.63
N ARG A 34 -13.72 -7.54 6.13
CA ARG A 34 -14.32 -7.07 4.88
C ARG A 34 -15.35 -5.98 5.00
N GLN A 35 -15.96 -5.79 6.17
CA GLN A 35 -17.19 -5.01 6.26
C GLN A 35 -17.00 -3.63 5.61
N TYR A 36 -17.88 -3.26 4.69
CA TYR A 36 -17.74 -2.10 3.82
C TYR A 36 -19.11 -1.51 3.47
N GLY A 37 -19.19 -0.17 3.42
CA GLY A 37 -20.06 0.61 2.52
C GLY A 37 -21.59 0.47 2.60
N LYS A 38 -22.21 1.36 3.37
CA LYS A 38 -23.64 1.74 3.48
C LYS A 38 -24.62 0.80 4.21
N SER A 39 -25.30 1.44 5.17
CA SER A 39 -26.60 1.07 5.73
C SER A 39 -27.54 0.45 4.68
N LEU A 40 -27.99 -0.77 4.95
CA LEU A 40 -29.29 -1.26 4.50
C LEU A 40 -29.99 -1.89 5.71
N SER A 41 -30.93 -1.11 6.22
CA SER A 41 -32.02 -1.56 7.09
C SER A 41 -32.86 -2.65 6.42
N LEU A 42 -33.43 -3.52 7.26
CA LEU A 42 -34.45 -4.54 6.99
C LEU A 42 -34.02 -5.73 6.13
N TYR A 43 -33.39 -6.75 6.75
CA TYR A 43 -33.75 -8.16 6.47
C TYR A 43 -33.25 -9.18 7.52
N SER A 44 -32.49 -8.78 8.54
CA SER A 44 -32.06 -9.67 9.65
C SER A 44 -32.79 -9.46 10.98
N LEU A 45 -33.82 -8.62 11.03
CA LEU A 45 -34.53 -8.23 12.26
C LEU A 45 -35.51 -9.28 12.82
N LEU A 46 -35.45 -10.55 12.41
CA LEU A 46 -36.49 -11.52 12.79
C LEU A 46 -36.10 -12.66 13.74
N GLU A 47 -34.84 -12.84 14.15
CA GLU A 47 -34.53 -13.95 15.08
C GLU A 47 -33.61 -13.64 16.28
N SER A 48 -33.00 -12.46 16.35
CA SER A 48 -32.34 -12.01 17.59
C SER A 48 -32.34 -10.49 17.65
N GLY A 49 -32.94 -9.92 18.68
CA GLY A 49 -33.11 -8.47 18.86
C GLY A 49 -31.82 -7.71 19.20
N GLU A 50 -30.67 -8.11 18.65
CA GLU A 50 -29.43 -7.34 18.71
C GLU A 50 -29.09 -6.81 17.32
N GLU A 51 -29.15 -5.49 17.17
CA GLU A 51 -28.58 -4.80 16.02
C GLU A 51 -27.05 -4.88 16.14
N LEU A 52 -26.44 -5.97 15.68
CA LEU A 52 -25.00 -6.03 15.46
C LEU A 52 -24.66 -5.16 14.25
N THR A 53 -24.56 -3.85 14.45
CA THR A 53 -23.80 -2.98 13.55
C THR A 53 -22.33 -3.35 13.67
N GLN A 54 -21.97 -4.49 13.08
CA GLN A 54 -20.59 -4.88 12.97
C GLN A 54 -19.92 -3.78 12.11
N SER A 55 -18.76 -3.33 12.54
CA SER A 55 -18.15 -2.10 12.05
C SER A 55 -16.76 -2.40 11.53
N ILE A 56 -16.48 -1.85 10.36
CA ILE A 56 -15.26 -1.99 9.57
C ILE A 56 -14.03 -1.67 10.42
N PRO A 57 -13.09 -2.61 10.64
CA PRO A 57 -11.84 -2.33 11.31
C PRO A 57 -10.68 -1.99 10.35
N ALA A 58 -10.97 -1.90 9.05
CA ALA A 58 -9.96 -1.55 8.07
C ALA A 58 -9.55 -0.07 8.16
N PRO A 59 -8.24 0.24 8.07
CA PRO A 59 -7.75 1.60 8.18
C PRO A 59 -8.29 2.54 7.10
N VAL A 60 -8.37 3.82 7.45
CA VAL A 60 -8.33 4.95 6.50
C VAL A 60 -6.99 5.66 6.68
N ALA A 61 -6.55 6.39 5.67
CA ALA A 61 -5.34 7.18 5.74
C ALA A 61 -5.66 8.67 5.56
N TYR A 62 -4.87 9.52 6.22
CA TYR A 62 -4.64 10.89 5.81
C TYR A 62 -3.22 10.98 5.28
N LEU A 63 -3.11 11.45 4.04
CA LEU A 63 -1.84 11.90 3.46
C LEU A 63 -1.60 13.33 3.94
N ASP A 64 -0.33 13.69 4.16
CA ASP A 64 0.03 15.03 4.60
C ASP A 64 -0.53 16.11 3.66
N SER A 65 -0.91 17.26 4.21
CA SER A 65 -1.51 18.37 3.46
C SER A 65 -0.58 18.98 2.40
N SER A 66 0.72 18.69 2.48
CA SER A 66 1.73 19.10 1.51
C SER A 66 2.21 17.97 0.59
N GLU A 67 1.62 16.78 0.68
CA GLU A 67 1.95 15.63 -0.16
C GLU A 67 1.74 15.94 -1.64
N ILE A 68 2.65 15.46 -2.48
CA ILE A 68 2.59 15.56 -3.95
C ILE A 68 2.88 14.23 -4.66
N TYR A 69 3.29 13.21 -3.92
CA TYR A 69 3.55 11.83 -4.35
C TYR A 69 2.43 10.94 -3.79
N PHE A 70 1.29 10.93 -4.48
CA PHE A 70 0.09 10.27 -4.01
C PHE A 70 0.10 8.75 -4.28
N PRO A 71 -0.86 7.98 -3.70
CA PRO A 71 -1.00 6.55 -3.97
C PRO A 71 -1.03 6.24 -5.46
N SER A 72 -0.25 5.25 -5.86
CA SER A 72 0.09 4.98 -7.25
C SER A 72 -0.38 3.60 -7.70
N SER A 73 -0.75 3.47 -8.98
CA SER A 73 -1.20 2.19 -9.54
C SER A 73 -0.05 1.17 -9.56
N ILE A 74 -0.24 0.05 -8.86
CA ILE A 74 0.75 -1.04 -8.80
C ILE A 74 1.02 -1.60 -10.20
N ALA A 75 -0.02 -1.70 -11.04
CA ALA A 75 0.12 -2.17 -12.41
C ALA A 75 0.86 -1.15 -13.29
N ASP A 76 0.58 0.15 -13.12
CA ASP A 76 1.22 1.19 -13.95
C ASP A 76 2.70 1.30 -13.64
N GLN A 77 3.14 1.14 -12.37
CA GLN A 77 4.56 1.04 -12.01
C GLN A 77 5.30 0.08 -12.94
N VAL A 78 4.76 -1.14 -13.11
CA VAL A 78 5.39 -2.19 -13.90
C VAL A 78 5.52 -1.79 -15.36
N THR A 79 4.55 -1.06 -15.91
CA THR A 79 4.59 -0.60 -17.31
C THR A 79 5.61 0.51 -17.57
N HIS A 80 6.05 1.22 -16.53
CA HIS A 80 7.07 2.27 -16.61
C HIS A 80 8.47 1.77 -16.22
N THR A 81 8.66 0.45 -16.10
CA THR A 81 9.93 -0.15 -15.67
C THR A 81 10.40 -1.23 -16.62
N HIS A 82 11.69 -1.54 -16.54
CA HIS A 82 12.35 -2.70 -17.17
C HIS A 82 13.26 -3.39 -16.14
N PRO A 83 13.57 -4.69 -16.32
CA PRO A 83 14.37 -5.42 -15.37
C PRO A 83 15.87 -5.23 -15.63
N GLU A 84 16.59 -4.72 -14.64
CA GLU A 84 18.05 -4.65 -14.61
C GLU A 84 18.64 -5.58 -13.53
N ASP A 85 19.90 -5.98 -13.71
CA ASP A 85 20.70 -6.66 -12.69
C ASP A 85 21.36 -5.68 -11.71
N GLY A 86 21.98 -6.20 -10.64
CA GLY A 86 22.69 -5.37 -9.65
C GLY A 86 23.89 -4.57 -10.18
N SER A 87 24.29 -4.79 -11.43
CA SER A 87 25.33 -4.01 -12.12
C SER A 87 24.75 -2.94 -13.06
N GLY A 88 23.43 -2.78 -13.11
CA GLY A 88 22.74 -1.80 -13.96
C GLY A 88 22.70 -2.20 -15.43
N ASN A 89 22.70 -3.51 -15.74
CA ASN A 89 22.53 -3.99 -17.10
C ASN A 89 21.13 -4.57 -17.31
N ASP A 90 20.54 -4.31 -18.47
CA ASP A 90 19.34 -4.98 -18.95
C ASP A 90 19.47 -6.52 -18.86
N ILE A 91 18.47 -7.17 -18.27
CA ILE A 91 18.46 -8.63 -18.16
C ILE A 91 18.08 -9.26 -19.50
N ALA A 92 19.08 -9.83 -20.18
CA ALA A 92 18.87 -10.58 -21.42
C ALA A 92 17.96 -11.80 -21.21
N GLY A 93 16.90 -11.90 -22.01
CA GLY A 93 15.93 -13.00 -21.96
C GLY A 93 14.77 -12.77 -20.99
N ALA A 94 14.70 -11.61 -20.32
CA ALA A 94 13.50 -11.20 -19.60
C ALA A 94 12.29 -11.04 -20.54
N PRO A 95 11.05 -11.18 -20.04
CA PRO A 95 9.85 -10.95 -20.84
C PRO A 95 9.86 -9.54 -21.47
N ALA A 96 9.48 -9.44 -22.74
CA ALA A 96 9.43 -8.17 -23.47
C ALA A 96 8.39 -7.18 -22.91
N SER A 97 7.42 -7.66 -22.13
CA SER A 97 6.45 -6.82 -21.43
C SER A 97 6.17 -7.44 -20.07
N LEU A 98 6.44 -6.67 -19.02
CA LEU A 98 6.15 -7.05 -17.65
C LEU A 98 4.69 -6.70 -17.31
N THR A 99 4.05 -7.58 -16.56
CA THR A 99 2.70 -7.39 -16.02
C THR A 99 2.64 -8.02 -14.63
N LEU A 100 1.59 -7.68 -13.87
CA LEU A 100 1.38 -8.31 -12.56
C LEU A 100 1.21 -9.85 -12.62
N ASP A 101 0.85 -10.39 -13.78
CA ASP A 101 0.68 -11.84 -14.02
C ASP A 101 2.00 -12.58 -14.31
N ASN A 102 3.08 -11.88 -14.63
CA ASN A 102 4.33 -12.53 -15.04
C ASN A 102 5.59 -12.08 -14.28
N LEU A 103 5.48 -11.13 -13.34
CA LEU A 103 6.64 -10.60 -12.61
C LEU A 103 7.46 -11.68 -11.87
N ASN A 104 6.83 -12.74 -11.35
CA ASN A 104 7.56 -13.86 -10.73
C ASN A 104 8.49 -14.60 -11.68
N SER A 105 8.33 -14.49 -13.00
CA SER A 105 9.25 -15.09 -13.97
C SER A 105 10.66 -14.50 -13.84
N LEU A 106 10.78 -13.28 -13.31
CA LEU A 106 12.06 -12.65 -13.01
C LEU A 106 12.85 -13.37 -11.91
N ASN A 107 12.19 -14.22 -11.11
CA ASN A 107 12.86 -15.06 -10.11
C ASN A 107 13.76 -16.15 -10.73
N SER A 108 13.71 -16.34 -12.05
CA SER A 108 14.60 -17.26 -12.76
C SER A 108 16.00 -16.67 -13.05
N PHE A 109 16.21 -15.37 -12.80
CA PHE A 109 17.48 -14.69 -13.05
C PHE A 109 18.40 -14.67 -11.81
N ALA A 110 19.42 -13.80 -11.82
CA ALA A 110 20.47 -13.73 -10.83
C ALA A 110 19.93 -13.78 -9.39
N SER A 111 20.59 -14.57 -8.54
CA SER A 111 20.23 -14.73 -7.13
C SER A 111 18.76 -15.12 -6.90
N SER A 112 18.17 -15.90 -7.82
CA SER A 112 16.74 -16.27 -7.75
C SER A 112 15.79 -15.07 -7.76
N GLY A 113 16.17 -14.01 -8.49
CA GLY A 113 15.41 -12.77 -8.62
C GLY A 113 15.72 -11.71 -7.58
N THR A 114 16.46 -12.02 -6.51
CA THR A 114 16.74 -11.03 -5.45
C THR A 114 17.73 -9.96 -5.87
N ASP A 115 18.44 -10.16 -6.98
CA ASP A 115 19.34 -9.18 -7.60
C ASP A 115 18.76 -8.68 -8.94
N VAL A 116 17.45 -8.45 -8.95
CA VAL A 116 16.69 -7.89 -10.08
C VAL A 116 15.93 -6.66 -9.62
N TYR A 117 16.02 -5.60 -10.40
CA TYR A 117 15.48 -4.27 -10.09
C TYR A 117 14.46 -3.89 -11.17
N LEU A 118 13.29 -3.40 -10.76
CA LEU A 118 12.32 -2.81 -11.67
C LEU A 118 12.71 -1.34 -11.93
N THR A 119 13.78 -1.15 -12.69
CA THR A 119 14.37 0.17 -12.99
C THR A 119 13.42 1.02 -13.82
N SER A 120 13.27 2.30 -13.44
CA SER A 120 12.49 3.28 -14.19
C SER A 120 13.01 3.43 -15.63
N ASN A 121 12.10 3.41 -16.61
CA ASN A 121 12.42 3.67 -18.02
C ASN A 121 12.96 5.09 -18.27
N GLU A 122 12.69 6.01 -17.34
CA GLU A 122 13.05 7.43 -17.44
C GLU A 122 14.19 7.81 -16.47
N GLY A 123 14.46 6.95 -15.49
CA GLY A 123 15.40 7.20 -14.40
C GLY A 123 14.81 8.04 -13.26
N ILE A 124 15.27 7.77 -12.04
CA ILE A 124 14.80 8.44 -10.81
C ILE A 124 14.96 9.97 -10.83
N GLU A 125 16.05 10.49 -11.44
CA GLU A 125 16.33 11.93 -11.51
C GLU A 125 15.38 12.69 -12.44
N ALA A 126 14.69 12.00 -13.34
CA ALA A 126 13.77 12.63 -14.30
C ALA A 126 12.47 13.11 -13.65
N LEU A 127 12.11 12.58 -12.47
CA LEU A 127 10.87 12.86 -11.74
C LEU A 127 9.63 12.89 -12.67
N PRO A 128 9.40 11.81 -13.43
CA PRO A 128 8.33 11.77 -14.41
C PRO A 128 6.96 11.91 -13.75
N SER A 129 5.96 12.40 -14.49
CA SER A 129 4.66 12.75 -13.91
C SER A 129 3.95 11.57 -13.23
N TRP A 130 4.25 10.33 -13.63
CA TRP A 130 3.64 9.14 -13.04
C TRP A 130 4.13 8.85 -11.61
N PHE A 131 5.28 9.42 -11.19
CA PHE A 131 5.73 9.38 -9.79
C PHE A 131 4.74 10.07 -8.84
N ARG A 132 3.94 11.02 -9.33
CA ARG A 132 2.98 11.78 -8.51
C ARG A 132 1.74 10.98 -8.12
N GLY A 133 1.54 9.80 -8.70
CA GLY A 133 0.37 8.96 -8.43
C GLY A 133 -0.96 9.65 -8.72
N VAL A 134 -1.99 9.29 -7.96
CA VAL A 134 -3.35 9.83 -8.09
C VAL A 134 -3.79 10.42 -6.75
N GLU A 135 -3.93 11.74 -6.71
CA GLU A 135 -4.55 12.42 -5.56
C GLU A 135 -5.97 11.88 -5.33
N PRO A 136 -6.28 11.36 -4.12
CA PRO A 136 -7.62 10.93 -3.79
C PRO A 136 -8.64 12.06 -3.92
N ASP A 137 -9.83 11.76 -4.45
CA ASP A 137 -10.94 12.71 -4.48
C ASP A 137 -11.52 12.97 -3.06
N ALA A 138 -12.50 13.86 -2.96
CA ALA A 138 -13.12 14.22 -1.68
C ALA A 138 -13.80 13.02 -0.95
N SER A 139 -14.03 11.89 -1.63
CA SER A 139 -14.53 10.66 -1.02
C SER A 139 -13.41 9.71 -0.55
N GLY A 140 -12.16 10.08 -0.79
CA GLY A 140 -10.97 9.27 -0.54
C GLY A 140 -10.70 8.23 -1.62
N SER A 141 -11.26 8.39 -2.81
CA SER A 141 -11.12 7.43 -3.92
C SER A 141 -10.02 7.85 -4.89
N THR A 142 -9.20 6.89 -5.32
CA THR A 142 -8.24 7.03 -6.43
C THR A 142 -8.83 6.64 -7.79
N GLY A 143 -10.17 6.62 -7.90
CA GLY A 143 -10.87 6.27 -9.13
C GLY A 143 -10.72 4.80 -9.51
N SER A 144 -10.07 4.52 -10.63
CA SER A 144 -9.75 3.14 -11.08
C SER A 144 -8.33 2.71 -10.74
N SER A 145 -7.51 3.59 -10.16
CA SER A 145 -6.14 3.27 -9.77
C SER A 145 -6.14 2.33 -8.56
N VAL A 146 -5.47 1.18 -8.70
CA VAL A 146 -5.31 0.20 -7.62
C VAL A 146 -3.94 0.41 -6.97
N ALA A 147 -3.95 1.14 -5.86
CA ALA A 147 -2.74 1.57 -5.13
C ALA A 147 -2.55 0.86 -3.79
N SER A 148 -3.31 -0.21 -3.56
CA SER A 148 -3.33 -0.89 -2.27
C SER A 148 -3.75 -2.34 -2.42
N LEU A 149 -3.40 -3.15 -1.43
CA LEU A 149 -3.91 -4.50 -1.31
C LEU A 149 -4.09 -4.91 0.15
N ILE A 150 -4.94 -5.91 0.34
CA ILE A 150 -5.14 -6.56 1.64
C ILE A 150 -4.58 -7.97 1.56
N VAL A 151 -3.71 -8.35 2.49
CA VAL A 151 -3.28 -9.73 2.68
C VAL A 151 -3.74 -10.22 4.05
N THR A 152 -4.56 -11.27 4.07
CA THR A 152 -4.96 -11.91 5.33
C THR A 152 -4.14 -13.16 5.59
N VAL A 153 -3.69 -13.31 6.83
CA VAL A 153 -2.85 -14.42 7.28
C VAL A 153 -3.52 -15.09 8.48
N SER A 154 -4.09 -16.27 8.27
CA SER A 154 -4.67 -17.08 9.35
C SER A 154 -3.58 -17.78 10.14
N LYS A 155 -3.67 -17.72 11.47
CA LYS A 155 -2.67 -18.24 12.42
C LYS A 155 -3.34 -19.12 13.48
N PRO A 156 -2.59 -19.96 14.21
CA PRO A 156 -3.12 -20.73 15.35
C PRO A 156 -3.81 -19.84 16.40
N ASN A 157 -4.60 -20.46 17.27
CA ASN A 157 -5.31 -19.78 18.37
C ASN A 157 -6.32 -18.72 17.91
N ASN A 158 -6.96 -18.95 16.76
CA ASN A 158 -7.94 -18.05 16.14
C ASN A 158 -7.41 -16.62 15.93
N ILE A 159 -6.11 -16.53 15.60
CA ILE A 159 -5.48 -15.27 15.22
C ILE A 159 -5.61 -15.11 13.71
N LEU A 160 -5.97 -13.90 13.27
CA LEU A 160 -5.83 -13.49 11.88
C LEU A 160 -5.14 -12.13 11.87
N ASP A 161 -4.07 -12.01 11.09
CA ASP A 161 -3.45 -10.73 10.81
C ASP A 161 -3.90 -10.26 9.42
N ALA A 162 -4.46 -9.07 9.33
CA ALA A 162 -4.80 -8.42 8.06
C ALA A 162 -3.80 -7.29 7.81
N PHE A 163 -2.96 -7.48 6.80
CA PHE A 163 -2.00 -6.49 6.32
C PHE A 163 -2.69 -5.63 5.26
N TYR A 164 -2.58 -4.32 5.40
CA TYR A 164 -3.06 -3.31 4.45
C TYR A 164 -1.83 -2.64 3.87
N PHE A 165 -1.50 -2.99 2.63
CA PHE A 165 -0.37 -2.40 1.91
C PHE A 165 -0.81 -1.19 1.11
N TYR A 166 0.08 -0.21 1.05
CA TYR A 166 -0.04 1.03 0.29
C TYR A 166 1.15 1.12 -0.67
N PHE A 167 0.88 1.51 -1.90
CA PHE A 167 1.90 1.61 -2.93
C PHE A 167 2.03 3.05 -3.44
N TYR A 168 3.27 3.52 -3.54
CA TYR A 168 3.63 4.81 -4.10
C TYR A 168 4.68 4.59 -5.18
N ALA A 169 4.60 5.34 -6.28
CA ALA A 169 5.52 5.18 -7.41
C ALA A 169 6.91 5.77 -7.12
N TYR A 170 7.00 6.65 -6.13
CA TYR A 170 8.22 7.32 -5.73
C TYR A 170 8.14 7.65 -4.24
N ASN A 171 9.24 7.46 -3.54
CA ASN A 171 9.47 7.91 -2.19
C ASN A 171 10.48 9.05 -2.24
N GLN A 172 10.11 10.19 -1.67
CA GLN A 172 11.05 11.27 -1.39
C GLN A 172 11.54 11.11 0.04
N GLY A 173 12.85 10.97 0.19
CA GLY A 173 13.51 10.82 1.47
C GLY A 173 13.42 12.07 2.37
N ASN A 174 13.90 11.95 3.62
CA ASN A 174 13.90 13.09 4.54
C ASN A 174 15.17 13.94 4.39
N TRP A 175 15.05 15.18 4.88
CA TRP A 175 16.18 16.10 5.01
C TRP A 175 16.77 16.06 6.41
N VAL A 176 18.06 15.78 6.53
CA VAL A 176 18.76 15.89 7.81
C VAL A 176 18.79 17.35 8.26
N LEU A 177 18.32 17.61 9.47
CA LEU A 177 18.21 18.95 10.08
C LEU A 177 17.42 19.94 9.20
N GLY A 178 16.48 19.43 8.39
CA GLY A 178 15.69 20.24 7.46
C GLY A 178 16.52 20.87 6.34
N LEU A 179 17.72 20.34 6.03
CA LEU A 179 18.59 20.84 4.98
C LEU A 179 18.36 20.06 3.67
N PRO A 180 17.80 20.65 2.60
CA PRO A 180 17.56 19.94 1.34
C PRO A 180 18.84 19.41 0.66
N ALA A 181 20.00 19.96 1.02
CA ALA A 181 21.28 19.46 0.56
C ALA A 181 21.70 18.12 1.21
N LEU A 182 20.99 17.67 2.23
CA LEU A 182 21.19 16.44 3.00
C LEU A 182 19.93 15.57 2.96
N GLU A 183 19.42 15.36 1.75
CA GLU A 183 18.26 14.50 1.47
C GLU A 183 18.70 13.05 1.30
N PHE A 184 18.10 12.13 2.07
CA PHE A 184 18.46 10.71 2.05
C PHE A 184 17.25 9.80 1.87
N GLY A 185 17.39 8.78 1.04
CA GLY A 185 16.41 7.70 0.91
C GLY A 185 15.41 7.84 -0.23
N ASP A 186 15.66 8.67 -1.22
CA ASP A 186 14.86 8.72 -2.45
C ASP A 186 14.93 7.37 -3.17
N HIS A 187 13.77 6.81 -3.52
CA HIS A 187 13.71 5.61 -4.34
C HIS A 187 12.45 5.56 -5.20
N VAL A 188 12.57 4.92 -6.36
CA VAL A 188 11.41 4.58 -7.20
C VAL A 188 10.71 3.39 -6.58
N GLY A 189 9.38 3.40 -6.60
CA GLY A 189 8.52 2.40 -5.99
C GLY A 189 8.62 2.36 -4.47
N ASP A 190 7.49 2.19 -3.79
CA ASP A 190 7.47 2.13 -2.33
C ASP A 190 6.34 1.25 -1.81
N TRP A 191 6.66 0.40 -0.84
CA TRP A 191 5.75 -0.55 -0.23
C TRP A 191 5.69 -0.32 1.27
N GLU A 192 4.61 0.35 1.67
CA GLU A 192 4.29 0.67 3.04
C GLU A 192 3.09 -0.17 3.53
N HIS A 193 2.96 -0.37 4.85
CA HIS A 193 1.84 -1.14 5.37
C HIS A 193 1.45 -0.84 6.82
N THR A 194 0.17 -1.09 7.09
CA THR A 194 -0.28 -1.36 8.46
C THR A 194 -0.74 -2.80 8.58
N MET A 195 -0.80 -3.32 9.80
CA MET A 195 -1.39 -4.64 10.07
C MET A 195 -2.34 -4.55 11.24
N VAL A 196 -3.55 -5.09 11.10
CA VAL A 196 -4.51 -5.23 12.20
C VAL A 196 -4.56 -6.70 12.62
N ARG A 197 -4.32 -6.96 13.91
CA ARG A 197 -4.42 -8.30 14.51
C ARG A 197 -5.81 -8.53 15.07
N PHE A 198 -6.45 -9.60 14.61
CA PHE A 198 -7.70 -10.13 15.11
C PHE A 198 -7.45 -11.34 15.99
N VAL A 199 -8.13 -11.42 17.14
CA VAL A 199 -8.16 -12.60 18.01
C VAL A 199 -9.61 -12.96 18.24
N ASN A 200 -10.00 -14.20 17.88
CA ASN A 200 -11.40 -14.63 17.89
C ASN A 200 -12.33 -13.66 17.11
N GLY A 201 -11.83 -13.08 16.02
CA GLY A 201 -12.58 -12.15 15.16
C GLY A 201 -12.67 -10.70 15.66
N ALA A 202 -12.14 -10.37 16.84
CA ALA A 202 -12.10 -9.00 17.36
C ALA A 202 -10.72 -8.34 17.12
N PRO A 203 -10.65 -7.08 16.65
CA PRO A 203 -9.37 -6.40 16.48
C PRO A 203 -8.77 -6.05 17.84
N THR A 204 -7.48 -6.35 18.03
CA THR A 204 -6.79 -6.25 19.33
C THR A 204 -5.57 -5.34 19.30
N ALA A 205 -4.84 -5.31 18.19
CA ALA A 205 -3.64 -4.51 18.03
C ALA A 205 -3.45 -4.09 16.57
N MET A 206 -2.62 -3.07 16.36
CA MET A 206 -2.26 -2.57 15.06
C MET A 206 -0.76 -2.28 15.00
N TRP A 207 -0.13 -2.61 13.87
CA TRP A 207 1.24 -2.25 13.52
C TRP A 207 1.23 -1.15 12.46
N PHE A 208 2.15 -0.20 12.58
CA PHE A 208 2.37 0.88 11.61
C PHE A 208 3.83 0.83 11.15
N SER A 209 4.10 0.57 9.86
CA SER A 209 5.47 0.55 9.34
C SER A 209 6.05 1.95 9.21
N GLN A 210 7.31 2.10 9.61
CA GLN A 210 8.07 3.34 9.53
C GLN A 210 9.48 2.98 9.05
N HIS A 211 9.78 3.28 7.78
CA HIS A 211 11.04 2.92 7.14
C HIS A 211 11.36 1.41 7.31
N SER A 212 12.48 1.07 7.96
CA SER A 212 12.90 -0.31 8.24
C SER A 212 12.31 -0.92 9.53
N SER A 213 11.48 -0.19 10.26
CA SER A 213 10.92 -0.56 11.57
C SER A 213 9.44 -0.12 11.68
N GLY A 214 9.01 0.28 12.87
CA GLY A 214 7.67 0.80 13.13
C GLY A 214 7.25 0.67 14.58
N GLU A 215 5.96 0.90 14.82
CA GLU A 215 5.36 0.87 16.14
C GLU A 215 4.09 0.01 16.19
N ALA A 216 3.81 -0.54 17.38
CA ALA A 216 2.60 -1.29 17.64
C ALA A 216 1.77 -0.65 18.75
N PHE A 217 0.46 -0.57 18.51
CA PHE A 217 -0.51 -0.04 19.47
C PHE A 217 -1.66 -1.02 19.68
N THR A 218 -2.28 -0.97 20.86
CA THR A 218 -3.57 -1.66 21.06
C THR A 218 -4.60 -1.01 20.15
N TYR A 219 -5.51 -1.82 19.60
CA TYR A 219 -6.50 -1.31 18.67
C TYR A 219 -7.41 -0.26 19.30
N SER A 220 -7.63 -0.33 20.61
CA SER A 220 -8.40 0.65 21.38
C SER A 220 -7.68 1.99 21.56
N ALA A 221 -6.35 2.04 21.47
CA ALA A 221 -5.57 3.26 21.66
C ALA A 221 -5.59 4.16 20.42
N VAL A 222 -5.63 3.57 19.23
CA VAL A 222 -5.54 4.32 17.97
C VAL A 222 -6.83 5.08 17.66
N GLN A 223 -6.67 6.31 17.15
CA GLN A 223 -7.78 7.19 16.77
C GLN A 223 -8.70 6.53 15.73
N LYS A 224 -10.01 6.80 15.84
CA LYS A 224 -11.02 6.30 14.90
C LYS A 224 -11.59 7.41 14.02
N TYR A 225 -11.78 7.09 12.75
CA TYR A 225 -12.35 8.01 11.77
C TYR A 225 -13.83 8.27 12.05
N ASN A 226 -14.23 9.55 12.07
CA ASN A 226 -15.62 10.01 12.21
C ASN A 226 -16.41 9.37 13.36
N ASN A 227 -15.77 9.16 14.53
CA ASN A 227 -16.35 8.44 15.68
C ASN A 227 -16.85 7.02 15.33
N GLY A 228 -16.40 6.46 14.22
CA GLY A 228 -16.64 5.09 13.81
C GLY A 228 -15.62 4.15 14.44
N ASN A 229 -15.37 3.02 13.76
CA ASN A 229 -14.48 1.98 14.26
C ASN A 229 -13.26 1.73 13.36
N ARG A 230 -13.11 2.47 12.27
CA ARG A 230 -11.95 2.40 11.36
C ARG A 230 -10.77 3.18 11.96
N PRO A 231 -9.59 2.58 12.13
CA PRO A 231 -8.43 3.29 12.63
C PRO A 231 -7.95 4.31 11.59
N VAL A 232 -7.41 5.42 12.08
CA VAL A 232 -6.77 6.44 11.24
C VAL A 232 -5.28 6.17 11.17
N VAL A 233 -4.73 6.25 9.97
CA VAL A 233 -3.29 6.24 9.68
C VAL A 233 -2.92 7.63 9.20
N TYR A 234 -1.83 8.17 9.72
CA TYR A 234 -1.23 9.41 9.26
C TYR A 234 0.02 9.05 8.47
N VAL A 235 0.02 9.36 7.17
CA VAL A 235 1.09 9.03 6.24
C VAL A 235 2.03 10.22 6.14
N ALA A 236 3.33 9.97 6.31
CA ALA A 236 4.35 11.00 6.28
C ALA A 236 4.55 11.55 4.87
N ASN A 237 4.77 12.86 4.77
CA ASN A 237 5.04 13.54 3.52
C ASN A 237 6.31 12.98 2.86
N GLY A 238 6.17 12.49 1.63
CA GLY A 238 7.27 12.01 0.80
C GLY A 238 7.79 10.62 1.15
N THR A 239 8.02 10.34 2.44
CA THR A 239 8.56 9.05 2.89
C THR A 239 7.52 7.96 3.06
N HIS A 240 6.25 8.35 3.11
CA HIS A 240 5.08 7.48 3.28
C HIS A 240 5.06 6.59 4.53
N ALA A 241 5.98 6.81 5.48
CA ALA A 241 5.97 6.13 6.76
C ALA A 241 4.63 6.36 7.49
N ASN A 242 4.19 5.35 8.23
CA ASN A 242 2.84 5.27 8.77
C ASN A 242 2.87 5.55 10.27
N TYR A 243 2.05 6.48 10.72
CA TYR A 243 2.00 6.92 12.11
C TYR A 243 0.56 6.84 12.67
N ALA A 244 0.47 6.57 13.98
CA ALA A 244 -0.79 6.52 14.70
C ALA A 244 -1.28 7.92 15.16
N THR A 245 -0.41 8.92 15.08
CA THR A 245 -0.65 10.31 15.49
C THR A 245 -0.20 11.28 14.39
N PRO A 246 -0.85 12.44 14.26
CA PRO A 246 -0.32 13.54 13.46
C PRO A 246 0.84 14.21 14.22
N GLY A 247 1.74 14.88 13.50
CA GLY A 247 2.79 15.70 14.09
C GLY A 247 4.15 15.51 13.43
N THR A 248 5.19 15.76 14.22
CA THR A 248 6.59 15.56 13.84
C THR A 248 7.09 14.31 14.53
N HIS A 249 7.76 13.45 13.77
CA HIS A 249 8.25 12.15 14.24
C HIS A 249 9.73 12.03 13.87
N ASP A 250 10.62 12.31 14.82
CA ASP A 250 12.03 12.00 14.66
C ASP A 250 12.26 10.50 14.71
N HIS A 251 13.01 10.01 13.73
CA HIS A 251 13.29 8.59 13.55
C HIS A 251 14.78 8.30 13.38
N THR A 252 15.63 9.25 13.79
CA THR A 252 17.10 9.10 13.80
C THR A 252 17.57 7.80 14.45
N ILE A 253 16.83 7.31 15.45
CA ILE A 253 17.03 5.99 16.03
C ILE A 253 15.89 5.08 15.52
N PRO A 254 16.17 4.08 14.67
CA PRO A 254 15.13 3.22 14.12
C PRO A 254 14.27 2.57 15.21
N GLY A 255 12.95 2.73 15.10
CA GLY A 255 11.97 2.19 16.07
C GLY A 255 11.83 2.99 17.36
N LEU A 256 12.38 4.21 17.43
CA LEU A 256 12.14 5.15 18.52
C LEU A 256 11.70 6.50 17.94
N ASN A 257 10.42 6.82 18.13
CA ASN A 257 9.86 8.10 17.71
C ASN A 257 10.01 9.13 18.81
N LEU A 258 10.61 10.27 18.47
CA LEU A 258 10.72 11.44 19.34
C LEU A 258 9.99 12.62 18.70
N PRO A 259 9.45 13.58 19.48
CA PRO A 259 8.68 14.68 18.94
C PRO A 259 9.52 15.73 18.18
N ALA A 260 10.85 15.59 18.18
CA ALA A 260 11.80 16.42 17.45
C ALA A 260 13.19 15.77 17.43
N GLY A 261 13.96 16.01 16.37
CA GLY A 261 15.31 15.52 16.22
C GLY A 261 15.93 15.85 14.86
N PRO A 262 17.06 15.22 14.50
CA PRO A 262 17.79 15.57 13.30
C PRO A 262 17.25 14.93 12.01
N LEU A 263 16.35 13.94 12.08
CA LEU A 263 15.75 13.31 10.91
C LEU A 263 14.27 13.06 11.18
N GLU A 264 13.41 13.85 10.53
CA GLU A 264 12.01 13.98 10.92
C GLU A 264 11.06 13.66 9.76
N ASP A 265 10.03 12.88 10.07
CA ASP A 265 8.82 12.81 9.28
C ASP A 265 7.78 13.81 9.79
N HIS A 266 6.95 14.30 8.86
CA HIS A 266 5.83 15.17 9.17
C HIS A 266 4.53 14.57 8.67
N THR A 267 3.53 14.56 9.53
CA THR A 267 2.20 14.03 9.23
C THR A 267 1.11 14.97 9.72
N ASP A 268 0.00 15.07 8.98
CA ASP A 268 -1.20 15.75 9.42
C ASP A 268 -2.49 15.12 8.87
N ALA A 269 -3.64 15.73 9.17
CA ALA A 269 -4.93 15.29 8.65
C ALA A 269 -5.28 15.98 7.31
N GLY A 270 -4.38 15.87 6.33
CA GLY A 270 -4.49 16.47 5.00
C GLY A 270 -5.47 15.75 4.08
N VAL A 271 -4.97 15.13 3.02
CA VAL A 271 -5.81 14.49 1.99
C VAL A 271 -6.31 13.15 2.51
N PHE A 272 -7.64 13.03 2.67
CA PHE A 272 -8.29 11.79 3.08
C PHE A 272 -8.18 10.72 1.98
N TRP A 273 -7.78 9.50 2.35
CA TRP A 273 -7.73 8.34 1.47
C TRP A 273 -8.42 7.13 2.10
N ASP A 274 -9.30 6.49 1.32
CA ASP A 274 -9.90 5.20 1.66
C ASP A 274 -9.25 4.09 0.81
N PRO A 275 -8.19 3.43 1.31
CA PRO A 275 -7.42 2.48 0.52
C PRO A 275 -8.21 1.24 0.14
N LEU A 276 -9.38 0.99 0.73
CA LEU A 276 -10.14 -0.23 0.47
C LEU A 276 -10.98 -0.18 -0.80
N ALA A 277 -11.30 1.00 -1.33
CA ALA A 277 -12.29 1.16 -2.38
C ALA A 277 -11.91 0.41 -3.67
N THR A 278 -10.62 0.34 -3.98
CA THR A 278 -10.06 -0.28 -5.19
C THR A 278 -9.04 -1.39 -4.90
N ALA A 279 -8.75 -1.68 -3.62
CA ALA A 279 -7.68 -2.61 -3.24
C ALA A 279 -7.79 -3.99 -3.89
N TYR A 280 -6.67 -4.63 -4.18
CA TYR A 280 -6.65 -6.09 -4.33
C TYR A 280 -6.88 -6.80 -2.99
N ALA A 281 -7.24 -8.08 -3.01
CA ALA A 281 -7.40 -8.87 -1.78
C ALA A 281 -6.93 -10.31 -1.94
N TYR A 282 -6.05 -10.71 -1.03
CA TYR A 282 -5.40 -12.02 -1.03
C TYR A 282 -5.42 -12.67 0.34
N SER A 283 -5.42 -14.00 0.35
CA SER A 283 -4.97 -14.79 1.48
C SER A 283 -3.52 -15.23 1.28
N TYR A 284 -2.77 -15.36 2.37
CA TYR A 284 -1.44 -15.94 2.36
C TYR A 284 -1.39 -17.16 3.30
N ASP A 285 -0.96 -18.30 2.75
CA ASP A 285 -0.75 -19.53 3.52
C ASP A 285 0.70 -19.60 4.02
N THR A 286 0.88 -19.48 5.34
CA THR A 286 2.20 -19.51 5.97
C THR A 286 2.92 -20.86 5.87
N ALA A 287 2.19 -21.96 5.65
CA ALA A 287 2.79 -23.29 5.56
C ALA A 287 3.39 -23.54 4.18
N THR A 288 2.75 -23.03 3.12
CA THR A 288 3.18 -23.22 1.73
C THR A 288 3.89 -22.01 1.14
N GLY A 289 3.75 -20.83 1.75
CA GLY A 289 4.28 -19.57 1.24
C GLY A 289 3.52 -19.04 0.02
N VAL A 290 2.26 -19.45 -0.16
CA VAL A 290 1.49 -19.17 -1.38
C VAL A 290 0.45 -18.07 -1.13
N PHE A 291 0.41 -17.10 -2.04
CA PHE A 291 -0.69 -16.14 -2.14
C PHE A 291 -1.84 -16.69 -2.99
N ALA A 292 -3.08 -16.40 -2.58
CA ALA A 292 -4.27 -16.71 -3.36
C ALA A 292 -5.20 -15.49 -3.40
N ALA A 293 -5.62 -15.10 -4.60
CA ALA A 293 -6.60 -14.04 -4.79
C ALA A 293 -7.99 -14.51 -4.34
N TYR A 294 -8.67 -13.69 -3.53
CA TYR A 294 -10.00 -14.04 -3.03
C TYR A 294 -11.07 -14.10 -4.12
N ASN A 295 -10.88 -13.40 -5.23
CA ASN A 295 -11.80 -13.48 -6.37
C ASN A 295 -11.35 -14.52 -7.43
N ALA A 296 -10.25 -15.23 -7.18
CA ALA A 296 -9.60 -16.17 -8.11
C ALA A 296 -9.27 -15.58 -9.50
N ARG A 297 -9.17 -14.25 -9.61
CA ARG A 297 -8.93 -13.52 -10.86
C ARG A 297 -7.79 -12.54 -10.77
N ASP A 298 -7.62 -11.88 -9.63
CA ASP A 298 -6.56 -10.89 -9.46
C ASP A 298 -5.20 -11.59 -9.56
N PRO A 299 -4.21 -10.94 -10.20
CA PRO A 299 -2.89 -11.53 -10.38
C PRO A 299 -2.24 -11.79 -9.03
N THR A 300 -1.53 -12.90 -8.90
CA THR A 300 -0.74 -13.23 -7.70
C THR A 300 0.77 -13.25 -7.98
N ALA A 301 1.18 -13.35 -9.24
CA ALA A 301 2.60 -13.52 -9.61
C ALA A 301 3.49 -12.36 -9.12
N TYR A 302 3.01 -11.10 -9.16
CA TYR A 302 3.80 -9.98 -8.63
C TYR A 302 4.06 -10.05 -7.12
N LEU A 303 3.20 -10.73 -6.34
CA LEU A 303 3.43 -10.92 -4.90
C LEU A 303 4.59 -11.88 -4.65
N ASP A 304 4.87 -12.77 -5.59
CA ASP A 304 5.99 -13.71 -5.54
C ASP A 304 7.29 -13.13 -6.10
N PHE A 305 7.29 -11.95 -6.72
CA PHE A 305 8.52 -11.33 -7.24
C PHE A 305 9.50 -11.02 -6.10
N ALA A 306 10.70 -11.58 -6.18
CA ALA A 306 11.71 -11.55 -5.12
C ALA A 306 12.65 -10.33 -5.17
N GLY A 307 12.59 -9.54 -6.24
CA GLY A 307 13.49 -8.41 -6.46
C GLY A 307 12.97 -7.09 -5.90
N GLN A 308 13.63 -6.02 -6.30
CA GLN A 308 13.35 -4.66 -5.85
C GLN A 308 12.33 -3.98 -6.75
N TRP A 309 11.36 -3.31 -6.13
CA TRP A 309 10.38 -2.46 -6.81
C TRP A 309 10.98 -1.06 -6.99
N GLY A 310 11.83 -0.90 -8.00
CA GLY A 310 12.50 0.36 -8.31
C GLY A 310 13.90 0.15 -8.86
N ASP A 311 14.56 1.25 -9.18
CA ASP A 311 15.97 1.33 -9.55
C ASP A 311 16.87 0.72 -8.48
N ASN A 312 18.08 0.28 -8.86
CA ASN A 312 19.15 0.03 -7.90
C ASN A 312 19.71 1.35 -7.35
N GLN A 313 20.40 1.31 -6.22
CA GLN A 313 21.12 2.45 -5.68
C GLN A 313 22.06 3.03 -6.75
N LEU A 314 21.91 4.33 -7.03
CA LEU A 314 22.76 4.98 -8.01
C LEU A 314 24.22 5.05 -7.53
N PRO A 315 25.22 4.93 -8.42
CA PRO A 315 26.62 5.06 -8.06
C PRO A 315 26.93 6.37 -7.33
N ASP A 316 27.90 6.35 -6.40
CA ASP A 316 28.35 7.55 -5.66
C ASP A 316 28.91 8.66 -6.58
N SER A 317 29.25 8.31 -7.83
CA SER A 317 29.71 9.25 -8.85
C SER A 317 28.58 9.97 -9.60
N THR A 318 27.32 9.56 -9.40
CA THR A 318 26.17 10.18 -10.08
C THR A 318 25.99 11.63 -9.63
N PRO A 319 25.82 12.59 -10.55
CA PRO A 319 25.53 13.98 -10.17
C PRO A 319 24.32 14.06 -9.23
N GLY A 320 24.43 14.80 -8.12
CA GLY A 320 23.33 14.93 -7.15
C GLY A 320 23.22 13.78 -6.14
N GLN A 321 23.92 12.66 -6.33
CA GLN A 321 24.11 11.66 -5.28
C GLN A 321 24.96 12.25 -4.16
N ILE A 322 24.56 11.99 -2.93
CA ILE A 322 25.35 12.30 -1.73
C ILE A 322 25.60 11.01 -0.97
N ASP A 323 26.77 10.88 -0.36
CA ASP A 323 27.10 9.83 0.60
C ASP A 323 27.69 10.50 1.83
N ILE A 324 26.95 10.44 2.94
CA ILE A 324 27.38 10.97 4.22
C ILE A 324 27.21 9.86 5.25
N PHE A 325 28.34 9.33 5.72
CA PHE A 325 28.39 8.21 6.67
C PHE A 325 27.71 6.92 6.18
N GLY A 326 27.62 6.72 4.86
CA GLY A 326 26.96 5.57 4.25
C GLY A 326 25.51 5.82 3.87
N GLU A 327 24.90 6.91 4.35
CA GLU A 327 23.56 7.32 3.97
C GLU A 327 23.59 8.04 2.62
N ARG A 328 22.68 7.63 1.74
CA ARG A 328 22.63 8.09 0.35
C ARG A 328 21.31 8.74 0.00
N LYS A 329 21.36 9.65 -0.97
CA LYS A 329 20.14 10.22 -1.55
C LYS A 329 19.37 9.19 -2.33
N TYR A 330 19.91 8.71 -3.44
CA TYR A 330 19.23 7.76 -4.31
C TYR A 330 19.60 6.34 -3.90
N VAL A 331 18.65 5.61 -3.32
CA VAL A 331 18.80 4.24 -2.84
C VAL A 331 17.97 3.27 -3.67
N ALA A 332 18.18 1.97 -3.47
CA ALA A 332 17.39 0.96 -4.15
C ALA A 332 15.93 0.98 -3.65
N GLY A 333 14.99 0.74 -4.55
CA GLY A 333 13.58 0.50 -4.18
C GLY A 333 13.43 -0.71 -3.25
N PRO A 334 12.34 -0.81 -2.48
CA PRO A 334 12.14 -1.89 -1.53
C PRO A 334 11.67 -3.19 -2.20
N THR A 335 11.79 -4.30 -1.49
CA THR A 335 11.15 -5.55 -1.92
C THR A 335 9.64 -5.52 -1.63
N GLY A 336 8.91 -6.43 -2.28
CA GLY A 336 7.45 -6.48 -2.24
C GLY A 336 6.83 -7.05 -0.95
N PRO A 337 5.49 -7.20 -0.92
CA PRO A 337 4.74 -7.65 0.26
C PRO A 337 5.19 -8.98 0.89
N ARG A 338 5.74 -9.90 0.10
CA ARG A 338 6.23 -11.22 0.57
C ARG A 338 7.30 -11.13 1.65
N ASP A 339 8.10 -10.06 1.65
CA ASP A 339 9.25 -9.94 2.54
C ASP A 339 8.94 -9.14 3.82
N LYS A 340 7.67 -8.76 4.02
CA LYS A 340 7.21 -7.92 5.15
C LYS A 340 6.82 -8.76 6.39
N ASP A 341 7.49 -9.90 6.55
CA ASP A 341 7.34 -10.85 7.67
C ASP A 341 5.88 -11.27 7.96
N LEU A 342 5.16 -11.68 6.91
CA LEU A 342 3.72 -12.01 6.98
C LEU A 342 3.42 -13.13 8.01
N ALA A 343 4.36 -14.07 8.18
CA ALA A 343 4.23 -15.22 9.07
C ALA A 343 4.57 -14.91 10.55
N ARG A 344 4.92 -13.66 10.89
CA ARG A 344 5.35 -13.26 12.23
C ARG A 344 4.42 -13.71 13.37
N SER A 345 4.99 -14.15 14.48
CA SER A 345 4.19 -14.56 15.65
C SER A 345 3.64 -13.36 16.44
N ASN A 346 4.41 -12.29 16.54
CA ASN A 346 4.06 -11.08 17.28
C ASN A 346 3.37 -10.04 16.38
N VAL A 347 2.85 -8.96 16.97
CA VAL A 347 2.30 -7.83 16.21
C VAL A 347 3.41 -7.12 15.43
N CYS A 348 4.55 -6.93 16.09
CA CYS A 348 5.79 -6.42 15.53
C CYS A 348 6.53 -7.50 14.71
N PRO A 349 7.23 -7.14 13.63
CA PRO A 349 8.07 -8.05 12.86
C PRO A 349 9.32 -8.50 13.64
N GLY A 350 9.93 -9.59 13.19
CA GLY A 350 11.15 -10.15 13.73
C GLY A 350 10.96 -11.03 14.97
N THR A 351 12.09 -11.42 15.58
CA THR A 351 12.14 -12.35 16.72
C THR A 351 12.33 -11.66 18.07
N GLN A 352 12.39 -10.33 18.09
CA GLN A 352 12.61 -9.53 19.30
C GLN A 352 11.31 -9.37 20.11
N SER A 353 11.45 -8.87 21.35
CA SER A 353 10.31 -8.50 22.19
C SER A 353 9.46 -7.43 21.50
N CYS A 354 8.16 -7.65 21.39
CA CYS A 354 7.22 -6.71 20.79
C CYS A 354 6.51 -5.89 21.88
N SER A 355 6.74 -4.58 21.87
CA SER A 355 6.03 -3.64 22.73
C SER A 355 4.78 -3.14 22.03
N VAL A 356 3.61 -3.48 22.57
CA VAL A 356 2.31 -2.98 22.08
C VAL A 356 1.80 -1.94 23.06
N SER A 357 1.88 -0.66 22.69
CA SER A 357 1.49 0.44 23.58
C SER A 357 -0.03 0.62 23.63
N SER A 358 -0.58 0.85 24.81
CA SER A 358 -1.99 1.25 24.99
C SER A 358 -2.19 2.76 25.06
N ILE A 359 -1.12 3.53 24.88
CA ILE A 359 -1.10 4.99 24.96
C ILE A 359 -0.47 5.52 23.67
N LEU A 360 -1.12 6.48 23.04
CA LEU A 360 -0.52 7.30 21.99
C LEU A 360 0.27 8.42 22.67
N LEU A 361 1.58 8.40 22.50
CA LEU A 361 2.44 9.53 22.83
C LEU A 361 2.97 10.10 21.50
N PRO A 362 3.03 11.42 21.35
CA PRO A 362 3.74 12.04 20.24
C PRO A 362 5.25 11.76 20.30
#